data_AF-A0A385U0M4-F1
#
_entry.id   AF-A0A385U0M4-F1
#
_cell.length_a   1.000
_cell.length_b   1.000
_cell.length_c   1.000
_cell.angle_alpha   90.00
_cell.angle_beta   90.00
_cell.angle_gamma   90.00
#
_symmetry.space_group_name_H-M   'P 1'
#
loop_
_entity.id
_entity.type
_entity.pdbx_description
1 polymer ?
#
loop_
_entity_poly.entity_id
_entity_poly.type
_entity_poly.pdbx_seq_one_letter_code
_entity_poly.pdbx_strand_id
1 'polypeptide(L)'
;MSHITTSSRKCEQFYWVFINEDLKRYMVLSDEELDSADSLRWELMNEGFDVLWDSALSRKQATRYMKYLYPDCRKFELVPVPVTFKEACNFIDMYHRHHPAPQGMKFALGFSNGRSLIGVLTAGRPVSRFRDNGQTLEVTRLCVQRAYKNVCSKLYAAAARVAKEMGYHSLITYTLVEEAGSSLRAAGFRFDGISPGGSWRSHGRRRQDRHPTGPKKIWVMDLRTCKEK
;
A
#
# COMPACT_ATOMS: atom_id res chain seq x y z
N MET A 1 -0.28 37.85 -40.83
CA MET A 1 -0.97 36.66 -40.31
C MET A 1 -0.32 36.31 -38.98
N SER A 2 -0.90 36.78 -37.88
CA SER A 2 -0.44 36.53 -36.52
C SER A 2 -0.80 35.09 -36.12
N HIS A 3 0.22 34.28 -35.85
CA HIS A 3 0.05 32.95 -35.29
C HIS A 3 -0.48 33.07 -33.86
N ILE A 4 -1.74 32.70 -33.66
CA ILE A 4 -2.33 32.49 -32.33
C ILE A 4 -1.67 31.25 -31.75
N THR A 5 -0.80 31.45 -30.77
CA THR A 5 -0.29 30.38 -29.92
C THR A 5 -1.44 29.90 -29.02
N THR A 6 -1.99 28.73 -29.34
CA THR A 6 -2.95 28.03 -28.49
C THR A 6 -2.20 27.56 -27.24
N SER A 7 -2.11 28.42 -26.23
CA SER A 7 -1.71 28.03 -24.87
C SER A 7 -2.69 26.96 -24.40
N SER A 8 -2.25 25.70 -24.37
CA SER A 8 -3.01 24.61 -23.77
C SER A 8 -3.36 25.02 -22.34
N ARG A 9 -4.64 25.32 -22.08
CA ARG A 9 -5.11 25.57 -20.72
C ARG A 9 -4.74 24.34 -19.90
N LYS A 10 -3.87 24.51 -18.90
CA LYS A 10 -3.77 23.54 -17.80
C LYS A 10 -5.20 23.28 -17.35
N CYS A 11 -5.67 22.05 -17.47
CA CYS A 11 -6.95 21.66 -16.89
C CYS A 11 -6.91 22.11 -15.43
N GLU A 12 -7.86 22.95 -15.00
CA GLU A 12 -7.90 23.43 -13.62
C GLU A 12 -8.10 22.22 -12.72
N GLN A 13 -7.05 21.81 -12.01
CA GLN A 13 -7.10 20.67 -11.09
C GLN A 13 -7.84 21.11 -9.82
N PHE A 14 -8.96 20.47 -9.52
CA PHE A 14 -9.69 20.69 -8.29
C PHE A 14 -9.21 19.75 -7.18
N TYR A 15 -9.52 20.18 -5.95
CA TYR A 15 -9.26 19.45 -4.74
C TYR A 15 -10.57 19.22 -4.00
N TRP A 16 -10.79 17.96 -3.67
CA TRP A 16 -11.95 17.45 -2.97
C TRP A 16 -11.63 17.28 -1.50
N VAL A 17 -12.57 17.63 -0.65
CA VAL A 17 -12.55 17.50 0.80
C VAL A 17 -13.57 16.44 1.16
N PHE A 18 -13.06 15.36 1.74
CA PHE A 18 -13.86 14.29 2.31
C PHE A 18 -13.81 14.40 3.83
N ILE A 19 -14.94 14.28 4.50
CA ILE A 19 -15.03 14.34 5.96
C ILE A 19 -15.66 13.05 6.49
N ASN A 20 -15.12 12.51 7.57
CA ASN A 20 -15.73 11.45 8.34
C ASN A 20 -15.95 11.99 9.76
N GLU A 21 -17.21 12.26 10.08
CA GLU A 21 -17.59 12.90 11.34
C GLU A 21 -17.38 11.99 12.55
N ASP A 22 -17.53 10.68 12.38
CA ASP A 22 -17.35 9.68 13.44
C ASP A 22 -15.87 9.54 13.82
N LEU A 23 -14.99 9.50 12.83
CA LEU A 23 -13.54 9.47 13.03
C LEU A 23 -12.98 10.85 13.41
N LYS A 24 -13.76 11.93 13.24
CA LYS A 24 -13.30 13.32 13.29
C LYS A 24 -12.05 13.51 12.44
N ARG A 25 -12.11 13.00 11.20
CA ARG A 25 -11.01 13.06 10.23
C ARG A 25 -11.47 13.61 8.90
N TYR A 26 -10.58 14.31 8.21
CA TYR A 26 -10.81 14.73 6.83
C TYR A 26 -9.65 14.35 5.91
N MET A 27 -9.96 14.09 4.65
CA MET A 27 -8.99 13.93 3.57
C MET A 27 -9.14 15.08 2.59
N VAL A 28 -8.02 15.47 1.97
CA VAL A 28 -8.05 16.33 0.80
C VAL A 28 -7.42 15.52 -0.32
N LEU A 29 -8.07 15.41 -1.47
CA LEU A 29 -7.60 14.65 -2.62
C LEU A 29 -7.74 15.48 -3.89
N SER A 30 -6.79 15.42 -4.82
CA SER A 30 -6.96 16.03 -6.14
C SER A 30 -7.78 15.13 -7.08
N ASP A 31 -8.28 15.67 -8.19
CA ASP A 31 -8.94 14.87 -9.24
C ASP A 31 -8.07 13.69 -9.70
N GLU A 32 -6.78 13.94 -9.94
CA GLU A 32 -5.79 12.91 -10.30
C GLU A 32 -5.66 11.83 -9.22
N GLU A 33 -5.88 12.19 -7.95
CA GLU A 33 -5.86 11.23 -6.86
C GLU A 33 -7.16 10.44 -6.74
N LEU A 34 -8.31 10.96 -7.13
CA LEU A 34 -9.56 10.21 -7.01
C LEU A 34 -9.69 9.05 -7.99
N ASP A 35 -8.72 8.92 -8.91
CA ASP A 35 -8.70 8.01 -10.05
C ASP A 35 -9.84 8.31 -11.03
N SER A 36 -9.57 8.22 -12.32
CA SER A 36 -10.54 8.62 -13.36
C SER A 36 -11.76 7.72 -13.44
N ALA A 37 -11.75 6.58 -12.74
CA ALA A 37 -12.83 5.62 -12.68
C ALA A 37 -13.79 5.83 -11.49
N ASP A 38 -13.68 6.93 -10.73
CA ASP A 38 -14.48 7.24 -9.53
C ASP A 38 -14.44 6.17 -8.41
N SER A 39 -13.61 5.13 -8.57
CA SER A 39 -13.62 3.96 -7.67
C SER A 39 -13.24 4.31 -6.24
N LEU A 40 -12.27 5.22 -6.06
CA LEU A 40 -11.81 5.62 -4.74
C LEU A 40 -12.86 6.46 -4.00
N ARG A 41 -13.58 7.31 -4.74
CA ARG A 41 -14.68 8.10 -4.15
C ARG A 41 -15.73 7.18 -3.54
N TRP A 42 -16.15 6.16 -4.28
CA TRP A 42 -17.10 5.16 -3.77
C TRP A 42 -16.56 4.38 -2.57
N GLU A 43 -15.28 4.00 -2.60
CA GLU A 43 -14.64 3.30 -1.48
C GLU A 43 -14.57 4.17 -0.21
N LEU A 44 -14.29 5.47 -0.35
CA LEU A 44 -14.31 6.43 0.76
C LEU A 44 -15.72 6.57 1.34
N MET A 45 -16.74 6.70 0.49
CA MET A 45 -18.14 6.79 0.93
C MET A 45 -18.58 5.54 1.69
N ASN A 46 -18.17 4.34 1.23
CA ASN A 46 -18.45 3.09 1.94
C ASN A 46 -17.76 2.99 3.32
N GLU A 47 -16.65 3.71 3.51
CA GLU A 47 -15.95 3.85 4.80
C GLU A 47 -16.51 5.00 5.65
N GLY A 48 -17.62 5.63 5.23
CA GLY A 48 -18.29 6.71 5.97
C GLY A 48 -17.65 8.08 5.78
N PHE A 49 -16.94 8.31 4.66
CA PHE A 49 -16.51 9.65 4.28
C PHE A 49 -17.50 10.32 3.32
N ASP A 50 -18.01 11.48 3.71
CA ASP A 50 -18.87 12.32 2.89
C ASP A 50 -18.08 13.38 2.13
N VAL A 51 -18.56 13.74 0.94
CA VAL A 51 -18.00 14.86 0.18
C VAL A 51 -18.51 16.16 0.78
N LEU A 52 -17.58 16.96 1.32
CA LEU A 52 -17.88 18.25 1.91
C LEU A 52 -17.68 19.42 0.93
N TRP A 53 -16.67 19.31 0.08
CA TRP A 53 -16.33 20.33 -0.91
C TRP A 53 -15.57 19.67 -2.06
N ASP A 54 -15.92 19.91 -3.31
CA ASP A 54 -15.39 19.22 -4.50
C ASP A 54 -14.59 20.11 -5.46
N SER A 55 -14.53 21.41 -5.18
CA SER A 55 -14.10 22.45 -6.14
C SER A 55 -13.05 23.39 -5.54
N ALA A 56 -12.29 22.95 -4.54
CA ALA A 56 -11.23 23.79 -3.98
C ALA A 56 -10.09 23.95 -5.00
N LEU A 57 -9.62 25.17 -5.21
CA LEU A 57 -8.60 25.50 -6.22
C LEU A 57 -7.18 25.08 -5.79
N SER A 58 -6.99 24.77 -4.50
CA SER A 58 -5.73 24.22 -4.02
C SER A 58 -5.91 23.40 -2.75
N ARG A 59 -5.01 22.42 -2.55
CA ARG A 59 -4.92 21.67 -1.29
C ARG A 59 -4.74 22.58 -0.07
N LYS A 60 -4.00 23.68 -0.22
CA LYS A 60 -3.76 24.67 0.85
C LYS A 60 -5.05 25.38 1.24
N GLN A 61 -5.86 25.78 0.25
CA GLN A 61 -7.17 26.40 0.47
C GLN A 61 -8.12 25.42 1.18
N ALA A 62 -8.28 24.21 0.66
CA ALA A 62 -9.08 23.15 1.28
C ALA A 62 -8.66 22.85 2.73
N THR A 63 -7.35 22.75 2.96
CA THR A 63 -6.81 22.51 4.31
C THR A 63 -7.09 23.69 5.25
N ARG A 64 -6.99 24.94 4.77
CA ARG A 64 -7.31 26.14 5.56
C ARG A 64 -8.80 26.21 5.89
N TYR A 65 -9.67 25.89 4.94
CA TYR A 65 -11.11 25.79 5.12
C TYR A 65 -11.45 24.82 6.26
N MET A 66 -10.88 23.60 6.23
CA MET A 66 -11.11 22.61 7.27
C MET A 66 -10.65 23.08 8.65
N LYS A 67 -9.47 23.68 8.74
CA LYS A 67 -8.96 24.21 10.02
C LYS A 67 -9.84 25.32 10.61
N TYR A 68 -10.51 26.11 9.77
CA TYR A 68 -11.31 27.25 10.22
C TYR A 68 -12.74 26.85 10.59
N LEU A 69 -13.41 26.05 9.76
CA LEU A 69 -14.82 25.69 9.96
C LEU A 69 -15.03 24.38 10.73
N TYR A 70 -14.04 23.48 10.71
CA TYR A 70 -14.11 22.17 11.36
C TYR A 70 -12.87 21.93 12.24
N PRO A 71 -12.62 22.79 13.24
CA PRO A 71 -11.39 22.72 14.06
C PRO A 71 -11.23 21.40 14.82
N ASP A 72 -12.33 20.71 15.13
CA ASP A 72 -12.33 19.41 15.81
C ASP A 72 -11.97 18.24 14.87
N CYS A 73 -12.06 18.45 13.55
CA CYS A 73 -11.71 17.44 12.56
C CYS A 73 -10.25 17.59 12.14
N ARG A 74 -9.45 16.56 12.40
CA ARG A 74 -8.03 16.55 12.02
C ARG A 74 -7.83 15.98 10.64
N LYS A 75 -6.75 16.38 9.98
CA LYS A 75 -6.37 15.73 8.72
C LYS A 75 -6.12 14.24 8.98
N PHE A 76 -6.56 13.38 8.07
CA PHE A 76 -6.32 11.96 8.15
C PHE A 76 -4.82 11.67 8.12
N GLU A 77 -4.36 10.89 9.09
CA GLU A 77 -2.98 10.43 9.22
C GLU A 77 -2.96 8.93 9.51
N LEU A 78 -2.01 8.23 8.89
CA LEU A 78 -1.80 6.81 9.11
C LEU A 78 -1.03 6.61 10.41
N VAL A 79 -1.64 5.91 11.36
CA VAL A 79 -1.06 5.66 12.69
C VAL A 79 -0.47 4.26 12.75
N PRO A 80 0.84 4.07 12.89
CA PRO A 80 1.41 2.74 13.06
C PRO A 80 0.96 2.16 14.40
N VAL A 81 0.54 0.90 14.39
CA VAL A 81 0.06 0.19 15.58
C VAL A 81 0.72 -1.18 15.70
N PRO A 82 0.97 -1.68 16.92
CA PRO A 82 1.39 -3.06 17.10
C PRO A 82 0.28 -3.99 16.60
N VAL A 83 0.69 -5.10 15.98
CA VAL A 83 -0.24 -6.13 15.50
C VAL A 83 0.34 -7.51 15.79
N THR A 84 -0.46 -8.38 16.37
CA THR A 84 -0.11 -9.78 16.57
C THR A 84 -0.21 -10.56 15.25
N PHE A 85 0.41 -11.73 15.19
CA PHE A 85 0.25 -12.60 14.02
C PHE A 85 -1.21 -12.96 13.76
N LYS A 86 -1.97 -13.25 14.82
CA LYS A 86 -3.38 -13.62 14.73
C LYS A 86 -4.23 -12.50 14.16
N GLU A 87 -4.03 -11.26 14.62
CA GLU A 87 -4.75 -10.10 14.09
C GLU A 87 -4.40 -9.84 12.61
N ALA A 88 -3.12 -9.97 12.25
CA ALA A 88 -2.70 -9.84 10.85
C ALA A 88 -3.35 -10.92 9.96
N CYS A 89 -3.36 -12.18 10.39
CA CYS A 89 -4.01 -13.27 9.68
C CYS A 89 -5.52 -13.02 9.50
N ASN A 90 -6.22 -12.66 10.59
CA ASN A 90 -7.65 -12.36 10.54
C ASN A 90 -7.97 -11.24 9.55
N PHE A 91 -7.15 -10.18 9.54
CA PHE A 91 -7.32 -9.07 8.60
C PHE A 91 -7.07 -9.53 7.15
N ILE A 92 -6.02 -10.32 6.92
CA ILE A 92 -5.69 -10.85 5.58
C ILE A 92 -6.81 -11.76 5.07
N ASP A 93 -7.30 -12.69 5.89
CA ASP A 93 -8.36 -13.60 5.48
C ASP A 93 -9.68 -12.87 5.18
N MET A 94 -9.93 -11.73 5.84
CA MET A 94 -11.10 -10.90 5.59
C MET A 94 -11.00 -10.07 4.30
N TYR A 95 -9.83 -9.48 4.00
CA TYR A 95 -9.71 -8.43 2.98
C TYR A 95 -8.81 -8.77 1.78
N HIS A 96 -7.99 -9.82 1.85
CA HIS A 96 -7.02 -10.13 0.80
C HIS A 96 -7.64 -10.91 -0.36
N ARG A 97 -7.71 -10.29 -1.54
CA ARG A 97 -8.48 -10.81 -2.70
C ARG A 97 -8.00 -12.15 -3.27
N HIS A 98 -6.70 -12.44 -3.16
CA HIS A 98 -6.08 -13.53 -3.93
C HIS A 98 -5.38 -14.61 -3.10
N HIS A 99 -5.22 -14.39 -1.80
CA HIS A 99 -4.34 -15.23 -0.99
C HIS A 99 -4.84 -15.32 0.45
N PRO A 100 -4.84 -16.53 1.05
CA PRO A 100 -5.08 -16.68 2.48
C PRO A 100 -3.89 -16.17 3.28
N ALA A 101 -4.10 -15.99 4.58
CA ALA A 101 -3.07 -15.70 5.56
C ALA A 101 -1.85 -16.65 5.44
N PRO A 102 -0.63 -16.15 5.72
CA PRO A 102 0.57 -16.96 5.64
C PRO A 102 0.64 -17.93 6.83
N GLN A 103 1.45 -18.99 6.72
CA GLN A 103 1.58 -19.99 7.79
C GLN A 103 2.40 -19.51 8.99
N GLY A 104 3.22 -18.47 8.81
CA GLY A 104 4.07 -17.92 9.84
C GLY A 104 4.66 -16.59 9.40
N MET A 105 5.36 -15.93 10.33
CA MET A 105 6.03 -14.66 10.09
C MET A 105 7.31 -14.54 10.92
N LYS A 106 8.19 -13.63 10.53
CA LYS A 106 9.22 -13.05 11.40
C LYS A 106 8.64 -11.87 12.18
N PHE A 107 7.89 -11.00 11.50
CA PHE A 107 7.14 -9.91 12.11
C PHE A 107 5.93 -9.51 11.26
N ALA A 108 5.03 -8.74 11.87
CA ALA A 108 3.94 -8.06 11.19
C ALA A 108 3.91 -6.57 11.56
N LEU A 109 3.36 -5.76 10.66
CA LEU A 109 3.16 -4.33 10.84
C LEU A 109 1.72 -3.98 10.53
N GLY A 110 1.14 -3.04 11.28
CA GLY A 110 -0.22 -2.55 11.08
C GLY A 110 -0.29 -1.04 10.99
N PHE A 111 -1.25 -0.54 10.20
CA PHE A 111 -1.68 0.85 10.25
C PHE A 111 -3.15 0.93 10.63
N SER A 112 -3.48 1.94 11.44
CA SER A 112 -4.84 2.28 11.84
C SER A 112 -5.24 3.66 11.30
N ASN A 113 -6.54 3.86 11.09
CA ASN A 113 -7.17 5.17 10.92
C ASN A 113 -7.36 5.93 12.25
N GLY A 114 -6.92 5.35 13.37
CA GLY A 114 -7.13 5.86 14.73
C GLY A 114 -8.23 5.11 15.51
N ARG A 115 -9.02 4.28 14.84
CA ARG A 115 -10.11 3.49 15.44
C ARG A 115 -10.03 2.00 15.10
N SER A 116 -9.79 1.68 13.83
CA SER A 116 -9.71 0.32 13.30
C SER A 116 -8.41 0.11 12.53
N LEU A 117 -8.01 -1.14 12.40
CA LEU A 117 -6.92 -1.56 11.53
C LEU A 117 -7.37 -1.39 10.07
N ILE A 118 -6.53 -0.77 9.24
CA ILE A 118 -6.85 -0.48 7.82
C ILE A 118 -5.83 -1.10 6.86
N GLY A 119 -4.74 -1.66 7.39
CA GLY A 119 -3.78 -2.39 6.58
C GLY A 119 -2.74 -3.10 7.42
N VAL A 120 -2.28 -4.23 6.89
CA VAL A 120 -1.27 -5.09 7.50
C VAL A 120 -0.23 -5.54 6.47
N LEU A 121 0.97 -5.78 6.96
CA LEU A 121 2.04 -6.42 6.22
C LEU A 121 2.66 -7.50 7.09
N THR A 122 2.86 -8.70 6.53
CA THR A 122 3.64 -9.77 7.18
C THR A 122 4.91 -10.05 6.41
N ALA A 123 6.04 -10.11 7.12
CA ALA A 123 7.33 -10.44 6.55
C ALA A 123 7.86 -11.75 7.14
N GLY A 124 8.47 -12.59 6.31
CA GLY A 124 8.87 -13.95 6.67
C GLY A 124 10.03 -14.48 5.83
N ARG A 125 10.35 -15.76 6.03
CA ARG A 125 11.33 -16.46 5.18
C ARG A 125 10.83 -16.49 3.74
N PRO A 126 11.73 -16.33 2.75
CA PRO A 126 11.36 -16.51 1.35
C PRO A 126 10.71 -17.86 1.08
N VAL A 127 9.64 -17.87 0.30
CA VAL A 127 8.97 -19.11 -0.13
C VAL A 127 9.86 -19.87 -1.12
N SER A 128 10.63 -19.13 -1.93
CA SER A 128 11.63 -19.72 -2.82
C SER A 128 12.86 -20.17 -2.05
N ARG A 129 13.14 -21.48 -2.08
CA ARG A 129 14.35 -22.08 -1.47
C ARG A 129 15.66 -21.43 -1.95
N PHE A 130 15.69 -20.94 -3.18
CA PHE A 130 16.89 -20.32 -3.76
C PHE A 130 17.16 -18.93 -3.18
N ARG A 131 16.12 -18.26 -2.68
CA ARG A 131 16.24 -16.94 -2.05
C ARG A 131 16.29 -17.02 -0.52
N ASP A 132 15.92 -18.15 0.07
CA ASP A 132 16.04 -18.41 1.51
C ASP A 132 17.50 -18.73 1.91
N ASN A 133 18.37 -17.74 1.73
CA ASN A 133 19.81 -17.78 1.99
C ASN A 133 20.19 -17.30 3.40
N GLY A 134 19.20 -17.14 4.29
CA GLY A 134 19.39 -16.60 5.65
C GLY A 134 19.55 -15.06 5.73
N GLN A 135 19.79 -14.37 4.61
CA GLN A 135 20.02 -12.92 4.56
C GLN A 135 18.92 -12.14 3.82
N THR A 136 17.99 -12.85 3.20
CA THR A 136 16.86 -12.29 2.45
C THR A 136 15.57 -12.46 3.22
N LEU A 137 14.78 -11.39 3.33
CA LEU A 137 13.44 -11.41 3.88
C LEU A 137 12.40 -11.24 2.76
N GLU A 138 11.26 -11.91 2.86
CA GLU A 138 10.14 -11.75 1.93
C GLU A 138 8.96 -11.04 2.62
N VAL A 139 8.40 -10.03 1.97
CA VAL A 139 7.04 -9.56 2.29
C VAL A 139 6.06 -10.61 1.77
N THR A 140 5.61 -11.45 2.69
CA THR A 140 4.74 -12.59 2.38
C THR A 140 3.31 -12.16 2.10
N ARG A 141 2.78 -11.15 2.80
CA ARG A 141 1.47 -10.54 2.54
C ARG A 141 1.51 -9.05 2.76
N LEU A 142 0.75 -8.36 1.92
CA LEU A 142 0.35 -6.98 2.10
C LEU A 142 -1.15 -6.92 1.85
N CYS A 143 -1.91 -6.48 2.83
CA CYS A 143 -3.36 -6.31 2.70
C CYS A 143 -3.73 -4.94 3.23
N VAL A 144 -4.47 -4.16 2.45
CA VAL A 144 -4.95 -2.83 2.84
C VAL A 144 -6.38 -2.66 2.39
N GLN A 145 -7.16 -1.93 3.18
CA GLN A 145 -8.44 -1.40 2.72
C GLN A 145 -8.19 -0.33 1.67
N ARG A 146 -8.97 -0.37 0.60
CA ARG A 146 -8.68 0.37 -0.63
C ARG A 146 -8.88 1.88 -0.51
N ALA A 147 -9.84 2.31 0.31
CA ALA A 147 -10.18 3.72 0.56
C ALA A 147 -8.99 4.55 1.06
N TYR A 148 -7.98 3.92 1.67
CA TYR A 148 -6.87 4.61 2.29
C TYR A 148 -5.64 4.60 1.38
N LYS A 149 -5.27 5.80 0.89
CA LYS A 149 -4.09 5.99 0.05
C LYS A 149 -2.77 5.84 0.79
N ASN A 150 -1.73 5.51 0.03
CA ASN A 150 -0.34 5.43 0.48
C ASN A 150 -0.05 4.40 1.59
N VAL A 151 -1.05 3.60 2.01
CA VAL A 151 -0.86 2.57 3.04
C VAL A 151 0.15 1.52 2.57
N CYS A 152 0.02 1.05 1.32
CA CYS A 152 0.92 0.05 0.73
C CYS A 152 2.39 0.49 0.77
N SER A 153 2.70 1.66 0.21
CA SER A 153 4.08 2.16 0.15
C SER A 153 4.65 2.46 1.53
N LYS A 154 3.85 2.98 2.46
CA LYS A 154 4.29 3.20 3.85
C LYS A 154 4.56 1.89 4.59
N LEU A 155 3.75 0.84 4.40
CA LEU A 155 4.00 -0.48 4.98
C LEU A 155 5.29 -1.08 4.43
N TYR A 156 5.50 -1.01 3.11
CA TYR A 156 6.77 -1.46 2.51
C TYR A 156 7.98 -0.72 3.08
N ALA A 157 7.91 0.61 3.18
CA ALA A 157 9.00 1.41 3.73
C ALA A 157 9.24 1.09 5.22
N ALA A 158 8.19 0.85 6.01
CA ALA A 158 8.32 0.43 7.40
C ALA A 158 8.95 -0.96 7.52
N ALA A 159 8.53 -1.92 6.68
CA ALA A 159 9.11 -3.26 6.63
C ALA A 159 10.59 -3.23 6.27
N ALA A 160 11.00 -2.37 5.32
CA ALA A 160 12.40 -2.19 4.96
C ALA A 160 13.25 -1.69 6.15
N ARG A 161 12.74 -0.71 6.91
CA ARG A 161 13.42 -0.23 8.13
C ARG A 161 13.59 -1.35 9.15
N VAL A 162 12.51 -2.07 9.47
CA VAL A 162 12.57 -3.19 10.43
C VAL A 162 13.50 -4.29 9.96
N ALA A 163 13.42 -4.68 8.67
CA ALA A 163 14.27 -5.72 8.10
C ALA A 163 15.75 -5.34 8.19
N LYS A 164 16.10 -4.08 7.95
CA LYS A 164 17.45 -3.57 8.09
C LYS A 164 17.94 -3.63 9.54
N GLU A 165 17.12 -3.19 10.50
CA GLU A 165 17.45 -3.27 11.93
C GLU A 165 17.61 -4.73 12.42
N MET A 166 16.89 -5.67 11.81
CA MET A 166 17.05 -7.11 12.07
C MET A 166 18.29 -7.73 11.40
N GLY A 167 19.04 -6.96 10.60
CA GLY A 167 20.27 -7.43 9.93
C GLY A 167 20.06 -8.10 8.56
N TYR A 168 18.88 -8.00 7.95
CA TYR A 168 18.67 -8.51 6.60
C TYR A 168 19.36 -7.63 5.55
N HIS A 169 19.91 -8.26 4.51
CA HIS A 169 20.59 -7.57 3.42
C HIS A 169 19.66 -7.20 2.26
N SER A 170 18.54 -7.90 2.13
CA SER A 170 17.55 -7.59 1.09
C SER A 170 16.14 -7.91 1.55
N LEU A 171 15.19 -7.14 1.00
CA LEU A 171 13.76 -7.36 1.12
C LEU A 171 13.20 -7.63 -0.27
N ILE A 172 12.44 -8.72 -0.41
CA ILE A 172 11.80 -9.10 -1.67
C ILE A 172 10.29 -9.17 -1.53
N THR A 173 9.59 -9.06 -2.66
CA THR A 173 8.18 -9.42 -2.77
C THR A 173 7.83 -9.80 -4.20
N TYR A 174 6.62 -10.30 -4.40
CA TYR A 174 6.09 -10.71 -5.68
C TYR A 174 4.76 -10.02 -5.96
N THR A 175 4.56 -9.64 -7.23
CA THR A 175 3.25 -9.19 -7.74
C THR A 175 2.90 -10.00 -8.99
N LEU A 176 1.62 -10.05 -9.35
CA LEU A 176 1.20 -10.54 -10.66
C LEU A 176 1.82 -9.67 -11.78
N VAL A 177 1.88 -10.20 -12.99
CA VAL A 177 2.51 -9.51 -14.14
C VAL A 177 1.70 -8.29 -14.56
N GLU A 178 0.40 -8.34 -14.34
CA GLU A 178 -0.58 -7.31 -14.69
C GLU A 178 -0.56 -6.17 -13.69
N GLU A 179 -0.02 -6.40 -12.48
CA GLU A 179 0.08 -5.37 -11.46
C GLU A 179 1.18 -4.35 -11.81
N ALA A 180 0.82 -3.06 -11.69
CA ALA A 180 1.69 -1.95 -12.07
C ALA A 180 2.91 -1.80 -11.15
N GLY A 181 2.82 -2.20 -9.88
CA GLY A 181 3.91 -2.07 -8.89
C GLY A 181 4.25 -0.62 -8.49
N SER A 182 3.31 0.32 -8.63
CA SER A 182 3.52 1.74 -8.31
C SER A 182 3.91 1.96 -6.84
N SER A 183 3.24 1.31 -5.90
CA SER A 183 3.57 1.40 -4.47
C SER A 183 4.95 0.84 -4.12
N LEU A 184 5.43 -0.14 -4.89
CA LEU A 184 6.76 -0.75 -4.71
C LEU A 184 7.86 0.19 -5.17
N ARG A 185 7.70 0.79 -6.36
CA ARG A 185 8.62 1.84 -6.84
C ARG A 185 8.67 3.01 -5.87
N ALA A 186 7.51 3.49 -5.40
CA ALA A 186 7.43 4.56 -4.42
C ALA A 186 8.13 4.22 -3.08
N ALA A 187 8.18 2.94 -2.71
CA ALA A 187 8.89 2.47 -1.53
C ALA A 187 10.40 2.26 -1.75
N GLY A 188 10.89 2.30 -3.00
CA GLY A 188 12.30 2.10 -3.35
C GLY A 188 12.67 0.68 -3.81
N PHE A 189 11.69 -0.17 -4.13
CA PHE A 189 11.97 -1.47 -4.75
C PHE A 189 12.32 -1.30 -6.23
N ARG A 190 13.27 -2.11 -6.70
CA ARG A 190 13.59 -2.29 -8.11
C ARG A 190 13.00 -3.61 -8.63
N PHE A 191 12.67 -3.63 -9.91
CA PHE A 191 12.26 -4.84 -10.60
C PHE A 191 13.49 -5.76 -10.83
N ASP A 192 13.36 -7.04 -10.46
CA ASP A 192 14.44 -8.04 -10.49
C ASP A 192 14.19 -9.17 -11.51
N GLY A 193 13.11 -9.07 -12.29
CA GLY A 193 12.73 -10.05 -13.32
C GLY A 193 11.37 -10.69 -13.10
N ILE A 194 11.05 -11.67 -13.95
CA ILE A 194 9.81 -12.46 -13.89
C ILE A 194 10.14 -13.87 -13.44
N SER A 195 9.51 -14.33 -12.36
CA SER A 195 9.50 -15.75 -12.00
C SER A 195 8.52 -16.50 -12.90
N PRO A 196 8.83 -17.73 -13.33
CA PRO A 196 7.94 -18.53 -14.18
C PRO A 196 6.64 -18.94 -13.49
N GLY A 197 6.52 -18.71 -12.18
CA GLY A 197 5.41 -19.21 -11.38
C GLY A 197 5.50 -20.73 -11.20
N GLY A 198 4.34 -21.37 -11.11
CA GLY A 198 4.20 -22.82 -11.03
C GLY A 198 3.42 -23.29 -9.80
N SER A 199 3.17 -24.59 -9.78
CA SER A 199 2.58 -25.30 -8.66
C SER A 199 3.68 -25.86 -7.76
N TRP A 200 3.48 -25.80 -6.45
CA TRP A 200 4.35 -26.52 -5.52
C TRP A 200 3.94 -27.98 -5.33
N ARG A 201 3.00 -28.49 -6.14
CA ARG A 201 2.63 -29.92 -6.19
C ARG A 201 3.79 -30.73 -6.75
N SER A 202 4.12 -31.83 -6.07
CA SER A 202 4.94 -32.91 -6.62
C SER A 202 4.28 -34.26 -6.37
N HIS A 203 4.70 -35.29 -7.10
CA HIS A 203 4.11 -36.63 -7.02
C HIS A 203 4.13 -37.20 -5.58
N GLY A 204 5.20 -36.94 -4.82
CA GLY A 204 5.34 -37.34 -3.41
C GLY A 204 4.85 -36.32 -2.38
N ARG A 205 4.36 -35.14 -2.80
CA ARG A 205 3.84 -34.10 -1.90
C ARG A 205 2.71 -33.33 -2.59
N ARG A 206 1.52 -33.93 -2.57
CA ARG A 206 0.29 -33.28 -3.04
C ARG A 206 0.00 -32.05 -2.18
N ARG A 207 0.09 -30.87 -2.78
CA ARG A 207 -0.35 -29.59 -2.20
C ARG A 207 -1.57 -29.12 -2.97
N GLN A 208 -2.46 -28.32 -2.37
CA GLN A 208 -3.43 -27.56 -3.16
C GLN A 208 -2.90 -26.14 -3.30
N ASP A 209 -2.77 -25.65 -4.53
CA ASP A 209 -2.36 -24.26 -4.77
C ASP A 209 -3.51 -23.35 -4.36
N ARG A 210 -3.30 -22.56 -3.31
CA ARG A 210 -4.26 -21.56 -2.81
C ARG A 210 -3.94 -20.17 -3.33
N HIS A 211 -3.32 -20.10 -4.49
CA HIS A 211 -2.78 -18.87 -5.05
C HIS A 211 -2.64 -18.93 -6.57
N PRO A 212 -2.61 -17.79 -7.26
CA PRO A 212 -2.24 -17.74 -8.67
C PRO A 212 -0.88 -18.40 -8.90
N THR A 213 -0.85 -19.36 -9.83
CA THR A 213 0.33 -20.13 -10.23
C THR A 213 0.99 -19.57 -11.49
N GLY A 214 0.45 -18.48 -12.06
CA GLY A 214 1.03 -17.80 -13.21
C GLY A 214 2.37 -17.12 -12.89
N PRO A 215 3.05 -16.59 -13.91
CA PRO A 215 4.27 -15.82 -13.75
C PRO A 215 4.07 -14.64 -12.79
N LYS A 216 5.14 -14.23 -12.11
CA LYS A 216 5.10 -13.10 -11.15
C LYS A 216 6.31 -12.22 -11.32
N LYS A 217 6.12 -10.91 -11.23
CA LYS A 217 7.22 -9.95 -11.13
C LYS A 217 7.89 -10.08 -9.77
N ILE A 218 9.21 -10.13 -9.77
CA ILE A 218 10.03 -10.12 -8.56
C ILE A 218 10.48 -8.68 -8.33
N TRP A 219 10.30 -8.23 -7.09
CA TRP A 219 10.75 -6.92 -6.65
C TRP A 219 11.77 -7.10 -5.54
N VAL A 220 12.87 -6.36 -5.60
CA VAL A 220 13.94 -6.42 -4.61
C VAL A 220 14.30 -5.02 -4.13
N MET A 221 14.62 -4.92 -2.85
CA MET A 221 15.25 -3.76 -2.25
C MET A 221 16.55 -4.22 -1.60
N ASP A 222 17.66 -3.55 -1.93
CA ASP A 222 18.92 -3.72 -1.20
C ASP A 222 18.86 -2.89 0.07
N LEU A 223 19.09 -3.52 1.22
CA LEU A 223 19.03 -2.89 2.53
C LEU A 223 20.40 -2.56 3.10
N ARG A 224 21.48 -3.01 2.44
CA ARG A 224 22.84 -2.70 2.87
C ARG A 224 23.05 -1.20 2.71
N THR A 225 23.45 -0.55 3.78
CA THR A 225 24.04 0.78 3.69
C THR A 225 25.33 0.67 2.90
N CYS A 226 25.49 1.47 1.84
CA CYS A 226 26.83 1.89 1.43
C CYS A 226 27.46 2.57 2.65
N LYS A 227 28.25 1.83 3.42
CA LYS A 227 29.26 2.45 4.28
C LYS A 227 30.38 2.86 3.34
N GLU A 228 30.24 4.01 2.68
CA GLU A 228 31.42 4.73 2.24
C GLU A 228 32.14 5.16 3.52
N LYS A 229 33.35 4.61 3.70
CA LYS A 229 34.34 5.12 4.64
C LYS A 229 35.11 6.23 3.96
#